data_AF-A0A0B1T8M9-F1
#
_entry.id   AF-A0A0B1T8M9-F1
#
_cell.length_a   1.000
_cell.length_b   1.000
_cell.length_c   1.000
_cell.angle_alpha   90.00
_cell.angle_beta   90.00
_cell.angle_gamma   90.00
#
_symmetry.space_group_name_H-M   'P 1'
#
loop_
_entity.id
_entity.type
_entity.pdbx_description
1 polymer ?
#
loop_
_entity_poly.entity_id
_entity_poly.type
_entity_poly.pdbx_seq_one_letter_code
_entity_poly.pdbx_strand_id
1 'polypeptide(L)'
;MAIVEEVKEESEITVTVENLKKEGNEKFGQGDWPAAAEKYKEALNICPTENSLLRSVLLSNLSAAYIKQSLWEAAAESATEAITANAPNEKPLERRAFAYSNIPEKYQNAVEDYEKLKEQFPQRIHYQNKIRELQKRIEVRNEEMKNEMIAKLKQIGKF
;
A
#
# COMPACT_ATOMS: atom_id res chain seq x y z
N MET A 1 -24.36 -16.64 30.37
CA MET A 1 -24.63 -17.42 29.15
C MET A 1 -24.32 -16.58 27.91
N ALA A 2 -24.95 -15.41 27.73
CA ALA A 2 -24.65 -14.48 26.62
C ALA A 2 -23.17 -14.11 26.45
N ILE A 3 -22.46 -13.73 27.52
CA ILE A 3 -21.01 -13.38 27.45
C ILE A 3 -20.15 -14.57 26.99
N VAL A 4 -20.54 -15.81 27.34
CA VAL A 4 -19.78 -17.01 26.95
C VAL A 4 -20.04 -17.39 25.50
N GLU A 5 -21.25 -17.14 25.00
CA GLU A 5 -21.62 -17.35 23.60
C GLU A 5 -20.96 -16.31 22.68
N GLU A 6 -20.95 -15.04 23.08
CA GLU A 6 -20.32 -13.93 22.35
C GLU A 6 -18.80 -14.13 22.21
N VAL A 7 -18.12 -14.53 23.30
CA VAL A 7 -16.68 -14.85 23.27
C VAL A 7 -16.38 -16.07 22.41
N LYS A 8 -17.28 -17.07 22.37
CA LYS A 8 -17.11 -18.26 21.53
C LYS A 8 -17.26 -17.90 20.05
N GLU A 9 -18.26 -17.11 19.70
CA GLU A 9 -18.50 -16.65 18.32
C GLU A 9 -17.34 -15.79 17.80
N GLU A 10 -16.82 -14.86 18.61
CA GLU A 10 -15.64 -14.06 18.28
C GLU A 10 -14.39 -14.93 18.03
N SER A 11 -14.25 -16.02 18.80
CA SER A 11 -13.16 -16.98 18.63
C SER A 11 -13.28 -17.78 17.32
N GLU A 12 -14.49 -18.18 16.92
CA GLU A 12 -14.76 -18.92 15.68
C GLU A 12 -14.55 -18.05 14.44
N ILE A 13 -14.98 -16.78 14.51
CA ILE A 13 -14.73 -15.77 13.45
C ILE A 13 -13.22 -15.58 13.29
N THR A 14 -12.48 -15.40 14.38
CA THR A 14 -11.03 -15.19 14.33
C THR A 14 -10.30 -16.36 13.68
N VAL A 15 -10.68 -17.60 13.99
CA VAL A 15 -10.12 -18.81 13.35
C VAL A 15 -10.43 -18.82 11.85
N THR A 16 -11.64 -18.42 11.46
CA THR A 16 -12.04 -18.35 10.04
C THR A 16 -11.23 -17.29 9.27
N VAL A 17 -11.04 -16.11 9.86
CA VAL A 17 -10.20 -15.04 9.29
C VAL A 17 -8.76 -15.52 9.10
N GLU A 18 -8.20 -16.21 10.09
CA GLU A 18 -6.85 -16.76 10.02
C GLU A 18 -6.70 -17.82 8.92
N ASN A 19 -7.70 -18.68 8.74
CA ASN A 19 -7.72 -19.66 7.65
C ASN A 19 -7.77 -18.98 6.27
N LEU A 20 -8.64 -17.98 6.08
CA LEU A 20 -8.69 -17.21 4.83
C LEU A 20 -7.38 -16.48 4.56
N LYS A 21 -6.75 -15.90 5.60
CA LYS A 21 -5.41 -15.31 5.49
C LYS A 21 -4.39 -16.35 5.03
N LYS A 22 -4.43 -17.56 5.57
CA LYS A 22 -3.53 -18.65 5.20
C LYS A 22 -3.74 -19.08 3.74
N GLU A 23 -4.98 -19.27 3.30
CA GLU A 23 -5.31 -19.53 1.89
C GLU A 23 -4.79 -18.42 0.98
N GLY A 24 -4.98 -17.15 1.37
CA GLY A 24 -4.45 -16.00 0.64
C GLY A 24 -2.92 -16.03 0.54
N ASN A 25 -2.23 -16.37 1.63
CA ASN A 25 -0.76 -16.51 1.64
C ASN A 25 -0.29 -17.67 0.76
N GLU A 26 -1.02 -18.79 0.72
CA GLU A 26 -0.71 -19.93 -0.15
C GLU A 26 -0.86 -19.55 -1.62
N LYS A 27 -1.96 -18.88 -1.99
CA LYS A 27 -2.18 -18.34 -3.34
C LYS A 27 -1.11 -17.32 -3.73
N PHE A 28 -0.74 -16.46 -2.80
CA PHE A 28 0.37 -15.54 -2.97
C PHE A 28 1.67 -16.32 -3.23
N GLY A 29 2.01 -17.32 -2.42
CA GLY A 29 3.19 -18.16 -2.64
C GLY A 29 3.21 -18.86 -4.02
N GLN A 30 2.03 -19.19 -4.57
CA GLN A 30 1.86 -19.81 -5.89
C GLN A 30 1.95 -18.82 -7.06
N GLY A 31 1.99 -17.51 -6.79
CA GLY A 31 1.96 -16.48 -7.82
C GLY A 31 0.56 -16.11 -8.32
N ASP A 32 -0.48 -16.68 -7.73
CA ASP A 32 -1.87 -16.34 -8.03
C ASP A 32 -2.30 -15.12 -7.18
N TRP A 33 -1.77 -13.96 -7.56
CA TRP A 33 -1.98 -12.69 -6.86
C TRP A 33 -3.45 -12.24 -6.86
N PRO A 34 -4.23 -12.40 -7.95
CA PRO A 34 -5.66 -12.09 -7.93
C PRO A 34 -6.42 -12.96 -6.92
N ALA A 35 -6.21 -14.28 -6.91
CA ALA A 35 -6.88 -15.14 -5.93
C ALA A 35 -6.43 -14.86 -4.50
N ALA A 36 -5.16 -14.51 -4.29
CA ALA A 36 -4.68 -14.06 -2.98
C ALA A 36 -5.41 -12.80 -2.51
N ALA A 37 -5.59 -11.81 -3.39
CA ALA A 37 -6.32 -10.59 -3.09
C ALA A 37 -7.78 -10.85 -2.72
N GLU A 38 -8.47 -11.74 -3.45
CA GLU A 38 -9.84 -12.15 -3.08
C GLU A 38 -9.91 -12.75 -1.69
N LYS A 39 -8.97 -13.65 -1.34
CA LYS A 39 -8.94 -14.28 -0.01
C LYS A 39 -8.67 -13.30 1.12
N TYR A 40 -7.79 -12.31 0.92
CA TYR A 40 -7.59 -11.26 1.91
C TYR A 40 -8.82 -10.35 2.07
N LYS A 41 -9.56 -10.07 0.98
CA LYS A 41 -10.83 -9.32 1.04
C LYS A 41 -11.93 -10.09 1.76
N GLU A 42 -12.09 -11.39 1.46
CA GLU A 42 -13.00 -12.28 2.19
C GLU A 42 -12.69 -12.25 3.69
N ALA A 43 -11.41 -12.36 4.06
CA ALA A 43 -10.96 -12.27 5.45
C ALA A 43 -11.30 -10.91 6.08
N LEU A 44 -11.08 -9.79 5.37
CA LEU A 44 -11.38 -8.43 5.84
C LEU A 44 -12.87 -8.16 6.05
N ASN A 45 -13.73 -8.78 5.24
CA ASN A 45 -15.18 -8.62 5.34
C ASN A 45 -15.75 -9.22 6.62
N ILE A 46 -15.15 -10.30 7.12
CA ILE A 46 -15.60 -10.98 8.34
C ILE A 46 -14.75 -10.64 9.57
N CYS A 47 -13.58 -10.02 9.39
CA CYS A 47 -12.69 -9.68 10.50
C CYS A 47 -13.29 -8.53 11.34
N PRO A 48 -13.52 -8.72 12.66
CA PRO A 48 -14.07 -7.70 13.54
C PRO A 48 -13.30 -6.39 13.47
N THR A 49 -14.01 -5.26 13.47
CA THR A 49 -13.42 -3.91 13.34
C THR A 49 -12.48 -3.57 14.49
N GLU A 50 -12.71 -4.16 15.66
CA GLU A 50 -11.95 -4.01 16.90
C GLU A 50 -10.58 -4.70 16.80
N ASN A 51 -10.46 -5.73 15.95
CA ASN A 51 -9.21 -6.45 15.74
C ASN A 51 -8.29 -5.72 14.74
N SER A 52 -7.92 -4.49 15.10
CA SER A 52 -7.09 -3.59 14.30
C SER A 52 -5.77 -4.25 13.85
N LEU A 53 -5.15 -5.06 14.72
CA LEU A 53 -3.92 -5.77 14.41
C LEU A 53 -4.10 -6.74 13.24
N LEU A 54 -5.07 -7.65 13.31
CA LEU A 54 -5.31 -8.63 12.24
C LEU A 54 -5.75 -7.95 10.94
N ARG A 55 -6.63 -6.94 11.03
CA ARG A 55 -7.03 -6.12 9.88
C ARG A 55 -5.84 -5.44 9.22
N SER A 56 -4.93 -4.85 10.00
CA SER A 56 -3.75 -4.18 9.48
C SER A 56 -2.83 -5.15 8.70
N VAL A 57 -2.69 -6.39 9.17
CA VAL A 57 -1.91 -7.43 8.49
C VAL A 57 -2.57 -7.83 7.17
N LEU A 58 -3.89 -8.06 7.18
CA LEU A 58 -4.65 -8.42 5.98
C LEU A 58 -4.58 -7.31 4.91
N LEU A 59 -4.80 -6.05 5.30
CA LEU A 59 -4.68 -4.88 4.42
C LEU A 59 -3.27 -4.74 3.84
N SER A 60 -2.24 -4.99 4.66
CA SER A 60 -0.86 -4.96 4.21
C SER A 60 -0.56 -6.08 3.20
N ASN A 61 -1.11 -7.27 3.40
CA ASN A 61 -0.98 -8.39 2.45
C ASN A 61 -1.77 -8.16 1.17
N LEU A 62 -2.97 -7.57 1.26
CA LEU A 62 -3.76 -7.13 0.11
C LEU A 62 -3.00 -6.11 -0.74
N SER A 63 -2.38 -5.10 -0.10
CA SER A 63 -1.49 -4.16 -0.78
C SER A 63 -0.35 -4.87 -1.52
N ALA A 64 0.27 -5.89 -0.92
CA ALA A 64 1.30 -6.67 -1.58
C ALA A 64 0.77 -7.44 -2.81
N ALA A 65 -0.43 -8.00 -2.74
CA ALA A 65 -1.08 -8.68 -3.85
C ALA A 65 -1.40 -7.72 -5.00
N TYR A 66 -1.85 -6.50 -4.70
CA TYR A 66 -2.08 -5.46 -5.70
C TYR A 66 -0.78 -4.94 -6.33
N ILE A 67 0.30 -4.79 -5.56
CA ILE A 67 1.63 -4.47 -6.09
C ILE A 67 2.07 -5.50 -7.14
N LYS A 68 1.85 -6.79 -6.87
CA LYS A 68 2.21 -7.86 -7.81
C LYS A 68 1.36 -7.86 -9.09
N GLN A 69 0.21 -7.21 -9.07
CA GLN A 69 -0.67 -7.02 -10.22
C GLN A 69 -0.47 -5.65 -10.89
N SER A 70 0.46 -4.83 -10.39
CA SER A 70 0.65 -3.44 -10.84
C SER A 70 -0.60 -2.55 -10.69
N LEU A 71 -1.48 -2.89 -9.74
CA LEU A 71 -2.64 -2.09 -9.37
C LEU A 71 -2.21 -1.06 -8.29
N TRP A 72 -1.52 -0.01 -8.73
CA TRP A 72 -0.79 0.89 -7.84
C TRP A 72 -1.69 1.70 -6.91
N GLU A 73 -2.80 2.22 -7.39
CA GLU A 73 -3.75 2.99 -6.60
C GLU A 73 -4.37 2.13 -5.49
N ALA A 74 -4.89 0.96 -5.86
CA ALA A 74 -5.46 0.00 -4.92
C ALA A 74 -4.43 -0.47 -3.88
N ALA A 75 -3.18 -0.68 -4.31
CA ALA A 75 -2.09 -1.01 -3.40
C ALA A 75 -1.80 0.11 -2.39
N ALA A 76 -1.78 1.37 -2.83
CA ALA A 76 -1.53 2.53 -1.97
C ALA A 76 -2.69 2.78 -0.98
N GLU A 77 -3.93 2.57 -1.42
CA GLU A 77 -5.13 2.65 -0.58
C GLU A 77 -5.10 1.59 0.52
N SER A 78 -4.93 0.32 0.16
CA SER A 78 -4.85 -0.79 1.13
C SER A 78 -3.69 -0.60 2.12
N ALA A 79 -2.54 -0.10 1.65
CA ALA A 79 -1.42 0.22 2.55
C ALA A 79 -1.74 1.40 3.48
N THR A 80 -2.47 2.42 3.01
CA THR A 80 -2.89 3.55 3.84
C THR A 80 -3.84 3.10 4.93
N GLU A 81 -4.82 2.25 4.61
CA GLU A 81 -5.72 1.68 5.60
C GLU A 81 -4.96 0.84 6.65
N ALA A 82 -3.97 0.05 6.23
CA ALA A 82 -3.11 -0.70 7.15
C ALA A 82 -2.33 0.23 8.10
N ILE A 83 -1.82 1.36 7.61
CA ILE A 83 -1.13 2.37 8.43
C ILE A 83 -2.10 3.00 9.43
N THR A 84 -3.30 3.39 8.99
CA THR A 84 -4.35 3.96 9.85
C THR A 84 -4.79 2.96 10.93
N ALA A 85 -4.77 1.67 10.64
CA ALA A 85 -5.01 0.60 11.60
C ALA A 85 -3.82 0.33 12.56
N ASN A 86 -2.80 1.19 12.58
CA ASN A 86 -1.60 1.07 13.42
C ASN A 86 -0.83 -0.25 13.21
N ALA A 87 -0.63 -0.64 11.95
CA ALA A 87 0.19 -1.80 11.63
C ALA A 87 1.55 -1.78 12.39
N PRO A 88 1.97 -2.92 12.97
CA PRO A 88 3.09 -2.97 13.91
C PRO A 88 4.48 -2.93 13.25
N ASN A 89 4.56 -2.88 11.93
CA ASN A 89 5.81 -2.95 11.17
C ASN A 89 5.79 -1.97 9.99
N GLU A 90 6.95 -1.81 9.36
CA GLU A 90 7.18 -0.84 8.30
C GLU A 90 6.63 -1.25 6.93
N LYS A 91 6.19 -2.51 6.77
CA LYS A 91 5.81 -3.07 5.45
C LYS A 91 4.69 -2.28 4.77
N PRO A 92 3.61 -1.85 5.43
CA PRO A 92 2.62 -0.98 4.80
C PRO A 92 3.22 0.31 4.27
N LEU A 93 4.10 0.97 5.04
CA LEU A 93 4.73 2.21 4.63
C LEU A 93 5.64 1.99 3.42
N GLU A 94 6.43 0.92 3.42
CA GLU A 94 7.27 0.52 2.28
C GLU A 94 6.45 0.17 1.04
N ARG A 95 5.34 -0.55 1.22
CA ARG A 95 4.41 -0.90 0.13
C ARG A 95 3.74 0.35 -0.46
N ARG A 96 3.32 1.30 0.37
CA ARG A 96 2.75 2.57 -0.09
C ARG A 96 3.77 3.42 -0.84
N ALA A 97 4.99 3.53 -0.32
CA ALA A 97 6.09 4.21 -0.98
C ALA A 97 6.39 3.60 -2.35
N PHE A 98 6.40 2.27 -2.43
CA PHE A 98 6.57 1.54 -3.68
C PHE A 98 5.42 1.79 -4.67
N ALA A 99 4.16 1.69 -4.22
CA ALA A 99 3.00 1.96 -5.06
C ALA A 99 3.01 3.40 -5.62
N TYR A 100 3.21 4.40 -4.76
CA TYR A 100 3.33 5.80 -5.17
C TYR A 100 4.51 6.05 -6.11
N SER A 101 5.61 5.29 -5.99
CA SER A 101 6.75 5.42 -6.90
C SER A 101 6.46 4.99 -8.34
N ASN A 102 5.32 4.35 -8.59
CA ASN A 102 4.83 3.96 -9.90
C ASN A 102 3.71 4.86 -10.45
N ILE A 103 3.31 5.90 -9.70
CA ILE A 103 2.27 6.85 -10.11
C ILE A 103 2.91 8.25 -10.23
N PRO A 104 3.11 8.81 -11.44
CA PRO A 104 3.82 10.08 -11.65
C PRO A 104 3.33 11.23 -10.78
N GLU A 105 2.03 11.35 -10.57
CA GLU A 105 1.39 12.38 -9.76
C GLU A 105 1.73 12.25 -8.27
N LYS A 106 2.10 11.05 -7.82
CA LYS A 106 2.35 10.69 -6.41
C LYS A 106 3.83 10.54 -6.06
N TYR A 107 4.76 10.85 -6.96
CA TYR A 107 6.20 10.74 -6.66
C TYR A 107 6.63 11.50 -5.41
N GLN A 108 6.03 12.66 -5.13
CA GLN A 108 6.32 13.40 -3.90
C GLN A 108 5.89 12.62 -2.65
N ASN A 109 4.71 12.00 -2.67
CA ASN A 109 4.23 11.15 -1.57
C ASN A 109 5.13 9.91 -1.38
N ALA A 110 5.65 9.33 -2.47
CA ALA A 110 6.62 8.25 -2.39
C ALA A 110 7.91 8.68 -1.69
N VAL A 111 8.44 9.87 -2.01
CA VAL A 111 9.62 10.44 -1.34
C VAL A 111 9.38 10.64 0.15
N GLU A 112 8.23 11.19 0.54
CA GLU A 112 7.86 11.39 1.94
C GLU A 112 7.84 10.07 2.74
N ASP A 113 7.28 9.01 2.17
CA ASP A 113 7.24 7.70 2.83
C ASP A 113 8.65 7.05 2.88
N TYR A 114 9.45 7.15 1.82
CA TYR A 114 10.84 6.66 1.85
C TYR A 114 11.74 7.45 2.80
N GLU A 115 11.51 8.75 2.99
CA GLU A 115 12.23 9.57 3.97
C GLU A 115 11.94 9.10 5.40
N LYS A 116 10.67 8.85 5.73
CA LYS A 116 10.28 8.23 7.02
C LYS A 116 10.94 6.87 7.23
N LEU A 117 10.97 6.03 6.20
CA LEU A 117 11.64 4.72 6.25
C LEU A 117 13.16 4.85 6.43
N LYS A 118 13.79 5.85 5.79
CA LYS A 118 15.23 6.13 5.94
C LYS A 118 15.56 6.60 7.35
N GLU A 119 14.71 7.44 7.94
CA GLU A 119 14.87 7.91 9.32
C GLU A 119 14.80 6.74 10.32
N GLN A 120 13.86 5.82 10.13
CA GLN A 120 13.71 4.64 11.00
C GLN A 120 14.79 3.57 10.77
N PHE A 121 15.25 3.41 9.53
CA PHE A 121 16.20 2.37 9.12
C PHE A 121 17.36 2.94 8.30
N PRO A 122 18.23 3.77 8.90
CA PRO A 122 19.31 4.47 8.18
C PRO A 122 20.33 3.54 7.52
N GLN A 123 20.48 2.31 8.01
CA GLN A 123 21.33 1.27 7.43
C GLN A 123 20.79 0.69 6.12
N ARG A 124 19.49 0.87 5.81
CA ARG A 124 18.87 0.38 4.57
C ARG A 124 19.07 1.40 3.44
N ILE A 125 20.27 1.39 2.86
CA ILE A 125 20.70 2.28 1.75
C ILE A 125 19.78 2.29 0.53
N HIS A 126 18.96 1.25 0.32
CA HIS A 126 17.99 1.21 -0.78
C HIS A 126 16.99 2.38 -0.74
N TYR A 127 16.54 2.81 0.45
CA TYR A 127 15.60 3.92 0.55
C TYR A 127 16.21 5.24 0.07
N GLN A 128 17.47 5.51 0.41
CA GLN A 128 18.20 6.67 -0.11
C GLN A 128 18.35 6.63 -1.64
N ASN A 129 18.54 5.43 -2.21
CA ASN A 129 18.60 5.27 -3.66
C ASN A 129 17.25 5.57 -4.31
N LYS A 130 16.15 5.10 -3.71
CA LYS A 130 14.79 5.40 -4.18
C LYS A 130 14.43 6.87 -4.09
N ILE A 131 14.81 7.56 -3.01
CA ILE A 131 14.61 9.01 -2.88
C ILE A 131 15.33 9.75 -4.01
N ARG A 132 16.61 9.45 -4.25
CA ARG A 132 17.40 10.09 -5.33
C ARG A 132 16.82 9.79 -6.71
N GLU A 133 16.37 8.56 -6.95
CA GLU A 133 15.70 8.16 -8.20
C GLU A 133 14.44 8.98 -8.44
N LEU A 134 13.57 9.08 -7.43
CA LEU A 134 12.30 9.81 -7.53
C LEU A 134 12.48 11.31 -7.68
N GLN A 135 13.45 11.90 -6.98
CA GLN A 135 13.78 13.33 -7.11
C GLN A 135 14.13 13.70 -8.56
N LYS A 136 14.92 12.86 -9.24
CA LYS A 136 15.23 13.05 -10.67
C LYS A 136 13.98 12.95 -11.54
N ARG A 137 13.10 11.98 -11.28
CA ARG A 137 11.84 11.85 -12.04
C ARG A 137 10.91 13.05 -11.84
N ILE A 138 10.86 13.60 -10.62
CA ILE A 138 10.09 14.81 -10.31
C ILE A 138 10.65 16.01 -11.07
N GLU A 139 11.98 16.18 -11.10
CA GLU A 139 12.65 17.24 -11.84
C GLU A 139 12.31 17.19 -13.33
N VAL A 140 12.49 16.03 -13.97
CA VAL A 140 12.14 15.81 -15.39
C VAL A 140 10.67 16.16 -15.65
N ARG A 141 9.74 15.62 -14.84
CA ARG A 141 8.30 15.92 -14.98
C ARG A 141 8.01 17.41 -14.86
N ASN A 142 8.66 18.11 -13.94
CA ASN A 142 8.46 19.54 -13.73
C ASN A 142 9.00 20.37 -14.90
N GLU A 143 10.14 19.96 -15.48
CA GLU A 143 10.68 20.59 -16.69
C GLU A 143 9.77 20.39 -17.90
N GLU A 144 9.24 19.18 -18.10
CA GLU A 144 8.27 18.86 -19.16
C GLU A 144 7.01 19.73 -19.03
N MET A 145 6.39 19.77 -17.84
CA MET A 145 5.21 20.61 -17.58
C MET A 145 5.49 22.10 -17.83
N LYS A 146 6.67 22.59 -17.42
CA LYS A 146 7.08 23.98 -17.68
C LYS A 146 7.20 24.26 -19.18
N ASN A 147 7.83 23.36 -19.94
CA ASN A 147 8.00 23.50 -21.38
C ASN A 147 6.65 23.49 -22.11
N GLU A 148 5.73 22.60 -21.73
CA GLU A 148 4.37 22.56 -22.27
C GLU A 148 3.60 23.86 -21.98
N MET A 149 3.70 24.39 -20.76
CA MET A 149 3.06 25.65 -20.39
C MET A 149 3.58 26.82 -21.23
N ILE A 150 4.90 26.92 -21.42
CA ILE A 150 5.52 27.95 -22.27
C ILE A 150 5.03 27.82 -23.72
N ALA A 151 4.93 26.59 -24.25
CA ALA A 151 4.45 26.36 -25.61
C ALA A 151 3.00 26.83 -25.79
N LYS A 152 2.11 26.55 -24.82
CA LYS A 152 0.71 27.02 -24.82
C LYS A 152 0.62 28.55 -24.78
N LEU A 153 1.40 29.22 -23.92
CA LEU A 153 1.42 30.68 -23.83
C LEU A 153 1.84 31.34 -25.15
N LYS A 154 2.85 30.77 -25.85
CA LYS A 154 3.29 31.26 -27.17
C LYS A 154 2.22 31.12 -28.25
N GLN A 155 1.29 30.17 -28.14
CA GLN A 155 0.17 30.02 -29.08
C GLN A 155 -0.93 31.05 -28.82
N ILE A 156 -1.20 31.37 -27.56
CA ILE A 156 -2.22 32.35 -27.17
C ILE A 156 -1.82 33.77 -27.55
N GLY A 157 -0.53 34.12 -27.48
CA GLY A 157 -0.03 35.44 -27.88
C GLY A 157 0.11 35.68 -29.40
N LYS A 158 -0.39 34.77 -30.25
CA LYS A 158 -0.34 34.88 -31.72
C LYS A 158 -1.63 35.39 -32.36
N PHE A 159 -2.53 36.01 -31.57
CA PHE A 159 -3.69 36.75 -32.04
C PHE A 159 -3.47 38.25 -31.87
#